data_AF-A0A9D7Y8H3-F1
#
_entry.id   AF-A0A9D7Y8H3-F1
#
_cell.length_a   1.000
_cell.length_b   1.000
_cell.length_c   1.000
_cell.angle_alpha   90.00
_cell.angle_beta   90.00
_cell.angle_gamma   90.00
#
_symmetry.space_group_name_H-M   'P 1'
#
loop_
_entity.id
_entity.type
_entity.pdbx_description
1 polymer ?
#
loop_
_entity_poly.entity_id
_entity_poly.type
_entity_poly.pdbx_seq_one_letter_code
_entity_poly.pdbx_strand_id
1 'polypeptide(L)'
;MDTDKDGVQDTGEPGVAGITVSLFDNTNKLVGTTVTDAYGNYLFNNLPAGDYTVSVTLPANYTFTTSTGTSETNATNSDVNSITGNTTTVTLSPGENQLNIDAGIIFNNPPTKANIGDRVWLDTDKDGIQDAGEPGIAGVTVTLFDNTGAIVATTVTDANGNYFFTNVT
;
A
#
# COMPACT_ATOMS: atom_id res chain seq x y z
N MET A 1 -3.54 2.50 4.61
CA MET A 1 -2.65 1.32 4.53
C MET A 1 -1.60 1.61 5.56
N ASP A 2 -1.51 0.78 6.57
CA ASP A 2 -0.55 0.95 7.65
C ASP A 2 0.83 0.50 7.14
N THR A 3 1.66 1.48 6.82
CA THR A 3 2.94 1.30 6.14
C THR A 3 4.10 1.12 7.10
N ASP A 4 4.04 1.74 8.27
CA ASP A 4 5.06 1.62 9.30
C ASP A 4 4.67 0.65 10.44
N LYS A 5 3.43 0.15 10.41
CA LYS A 5 2.86 -0.90 11.25
C LYS A 5 2.63 -0.46 12.69
N ASP A 6 2.35 0.83 12.89
CA ASP A 6 2.12 1.37 14.22
C ASP A 6 0.64 1.29 14.65
N GLY A 7 -0.27 0.95 13.73
CA GLY A 7 -1.70 0.83 13.97
C GLY A 7 -2.47 2.15 14.00
N VAL A 8 -1.86 3.25 13.55
CA VAL A 8 -2.42 4.59 13.43
C VAL A 8 -2.40 5.00 11.96
N GLN A 9 -3.47 5.67 11.50
CA GLN A 9 -3.50 6.26 10.17
C GLN A 9 -2.70 7.57 10.16
N ASP A 10 -1.50 7.50 9.59
CA ASP A 10 -0.59 8.63 9.51
C ASP A 10 -0.71 9.45 8.22
N THR A 11 -0.15 10.66 8.26
CA THR A 11 -0.07 11.50 7.05
C THR A 11 0.85 10.85 6.02
N GLY A 12 0.31 10.59 4.83
CA GLY A 12 1.03 9.96 3.74
C GLY A 12 0.71 8.47 3.57
N GLU A 13 -0.02 7.89 4.51
CA GLU A 13 -0.54 6.54 4.38
C GLU A 13 -1.70 6.48 3.39
N PRO A 14 -1.58 5.71 2.28
CA PRO A 14 -2.59 5.71 1.25
C PRO A 14 -3.78 4.83 1.64
N GLY A 15 -4.98 5.19 1.18
CA GLY A 15 -6.10 4.27 1.17
C GLY A 15 -5.88 3.08 0.23
N VAL A 16 -6.61 1.99 0.43
CA VAL A 16 -6.50 0.78 -0.39
C VAL A 16 -7.82 0.48 -1.08
N ALA A 17 -7.78 0.48 -2.42
CA ALA A 17 -8.94 0.22 -3.25
C ALA A 17 -9.27 -1.27 -3.37
N GLY A 18 -10.54 -1.58 -3.65
CA GLY A 18 -10.99 -2.93 -3.98
C GLY A 18 -11.08 -3.89 -2.79
N ILE A 19 -11.04 -3.39 -1.56
CA ILE A 19 -11.25 -4.18 -0.35
C ILE A 19 -12.75 -4.35 -0.14
N THR A 20 -13.20 -5.59 0.02
CA THR A 20 -14.61 -5.90 0.26
C THR A 20 -15.00 -5.55 1.69
N VAL A 21 -16.08 -4.77 1.84
CA VAL A 21 -16.67 -4.42 3.13
C VAL A 21 -18.13 -4.88 3.15
N SER A 22 -18.52 -5.56 4.21
CA SER A 22 -19.87 -6.08 4.45
C SER A 22 -20.46 -5.45 5.71
N LEU A 23 -21.76 -5.13 5.66
CA LEU A 23 -22.50 -4.60 6.81
C LEU A 23 -23.54 -5.63 7.27
N PHE A 24 -23.54 -5.94 8.56
CA PHE A 24 -24.51 -6.83 9.19
C PHE A 24 -25.35 -6.06 10.22
N ASP A 25 -26.62 -6.42 10.36
CA ASP A 25 -27.48 -5.90 11.43
C ASP A 25 -27.27 -6.67 12.76
N ASN A 26 -27.96 -6.23 13.80
CA ASN A 26 -27.92 -6.85 15.14
C ASN A 26 -28.40 -8.31 15.22
N THR A 27 -29.00 -8.84 14.15
CA THR A 27 -29.38 -10.25 14.02
C THR A 27 -28.36 -11.07 13.23
N ASN A 28 -27.20 -10.48 12.91
CA ASN A 28 -26.17 -11.00 12.01
C ASN A 28 -26.67 -11.23 10.57
N LYS A 29 -27.72 -10.53 10.15
CA LYS A 29 -28.20 -10.60 8.77
C LYS A 29 -27.42 -9.59 7.93
N LEU A 30 -26.96 -10.03 6.76
CA LEU A 30 -26.30 -9.16 5.79
C LEU A 30 -27.27 -8.08 5.30
N VAL A 31 -26.89 -6.83 5.52
CA VAL A 31 -27.59 -5.64 5.04
C VAL A 31 -27.11 -5.28 3.64
N GLY A 32 -25.80 -5.34 3.40
CA GLY A 32 -25.21 -5.07 2.10
C GLY A 32 -23.71 -5.29 2.06
N THR A 33 -23.16 -5.22 0.85
CA THR A 33 -21.72 -5.26 0.58
C THR A 33 -21.32 -4.11 -0.33
N THR A 34 -20.07 -3.66 -0.19
CA THR A 34 -19.45 -2.67 -1.05
C THR A 34 -17.94 -2.97 -1.19
N VAL A 35 -17.26 -2.22 -2.04
CA VAL A 35 -15.80 -2.25 -2.17
C VAL A 35 -15.23 -0.86 -1.96
N THR A 36 -14.06 -0.78 -1.35
CA THR A 36 -13.37 0.51 -1.17
C THR A 36 -12.99 1.13 -2.52
N ASP A 37 -13.11 2.45 -2.62
CA ASP A 37 -12.79 3.21 -3.82
C ASP A 37 -11.27 3.44 -4.01
N ALA A 38 -10.89 4.20 -5.04
CA ALA A 38 -9.49 4.52 -5.35
C ALA A 38 -8.72 5.21 -4.20
N TYR A 39 -9.45 5.82 -3.26
CA TYR A 39 -8.91 6.50 -2.08
C TYR A 39 -9.09 5.68 -0.80
N GLY A 40 -9.59 4.44 -0.90
CA GLY A 40 -9.81 3.55 0.24
C GLY A 40 -11.14 3.76 0.98
N ASN A 41 -12.00 4.66 0.52
CA ASN A 41 -13.26 4.97 1.21
C ASN A 41 -14.36 3.98 0.83
N TYR A 42 -15.31 3.76 1.74
CA TYR A 42 -16.55 3.03 1.49
C TYR A 42 -17.72 3.76 2.16
N LEU A 43 -18.94 3.49 1.71
CA LEU A 43 -20.15 4.11 2.29
C LEU A 43 -21.36 3.18 2.16
N PHE A 44 -22.10 3.04 3.26
CA PHE A 44 -23.46 2.52 3.29
C PHE A 44 -24.40 3.67 3.62
N ASN A 45 -25.31 4.01 2.70
CA ASN A 45 -26.20 5.16 2.86
C ASN A 45 -27.64 4.75 3.21
N ASN A 46 -28.41 5.70 3.77
CA ASN A 46 -29.83 5.54 4.08
C ASN A 46 -30.14 4.33 4.98
N LEU A 47 -29.25 4.05 5.94
CA LEU A 47 -29.47 3.00 6.93
C LEU A 47 -30.51 3.45 7.97
N PRO A 48 -31.45 2.57 8.36
CA PRO A 48 -32.25 2.80 9.56
C PRO A 48 -31.36 2.94 10.80
N ALA A 49 -31.83 3.70 11.80
CA ALA A 49 -31.20 3.70 13.11
C ALA A 49 -31.19 2.28 13.70
N GLY A 50 -30.11 1.90 14.36
CA GLY A 50 -29.93 0.56 14.90
C GLY A 50 -28.46 0.20 15.11
N ASP A 51 -28.25 -1.05 15.52
CA ASP A 51 -26.94 -1.61 15.79
C ASP A 51 -26.46 -2.44 14.60
N TYR A 52 -25.20 -2.22 14.22
CA TYR A 52 -24.57 -2.85 13.08
C TYR A 52 -23.17 -3.37 13.41
N THR A 53 -22.67 -4.26 12.56
CA THR A 53 -21.28 -4.71 12.55
C THR A 53 -20.73 -4.50 11.15
N VAL A 54 -19.58 -3.83 11.04
CA VAL A 54 -18.82 -3.75 9.79
C VAL A 54 -17.81 -4.90 9.77
N SER A 55 -17.73 -5.59 8.64
CA SER A 55 -16.82 -6.72 8.41
C SER A 55 -16.02 -6.47 7.14
N VAL A 56 -14.70 -6.44 7.29
CA VAL A 56 -13.75 -6.24 6.20
C VAL A 56 -13.15 -7.58 5.82
N THR A 57 -13.13 -7.89 4.53
CA THR A 57 -12.51 -9.12 3.99
C THR A 57 -11.26 -8.77 3.21
N LEU A 58 -10.11 -9.26 3.68
CA LEU A 58 -8.82 -9.00 3.06
C LEU A 58 -8.46 -10.03 1.98
N PRO A 59 -7.85 -9.57 0.86
CA PRO A 59 -7.12 -10.46 -0.04
C PRO A 59 -5.90 -11.09 0.66
N ALA A 60 -5.39 -12.20 0.13
CA ALA A 60 -4.36 -13.03 0.76
C ALA A 60 -3.02 -12.32 1.08
N ASN A 61 -2.73 -11.20 0.41
CA ASN A 61 -1.51 -10.40 0.58
C ASN A 61 -1.62 -9.29 1.63
N TYR A 62 -2.76 -9.16 2.30
CA TYR A 62 -2.97 -8.21 3.39
C TYR A 62 -3.23 -8.92 4.72
N THR A 63 -2.86 -8.26 5.81
CA THR A 63 -3.35 -8.56 7.17
C THR A 63 -3.85 -7.28 7.80
N PHE A 64 -4.72 -7.40 8.80
CA PHE A 64 -5.08 -6.27 9.63
C PHE A 64 -3.88 -5.82 10.47
N THR A 65 -3.78 -4.53 10.72
CA THR A 65 -2.87 -4.01 11.74
C THR A 65 -3.42 -4.27 13.14
N THR A 66 -2.59 -4.03 14.16
CA THR A 66 -3.06 -4.01 15.55
C THR A 66 -3.93 -2.79 15.80
N SER A 67 -5.12 -2.98 16.35
CA SER A 67 -5.92 -1.86 16.85
C SER A 67 -5.22 -1.21 18.03
N THR A 68 -4.95 0.10 17.95
CA THR A 68 -4.30 0.91 18.99
C THR A 68 -5.29 1.67 19.87
N GLY A 69 -6.59 1.40 19.75
CA GLY A 69 -7.63 2.07 20.53
C GLY A 69 -8.80 1.17 20.93
N THR A 70 -9.56 1.60 21.93
CA THR A 70 -10.69 0.84 22.50
C THR A 70 -12.05 1.43 22.13
N SER A 71 -12.11 2.39 21.21
CA SER A 71 -13.35 3.10 20.88
C SER A 71 -13.40 3.49 19.41
N GLU A 72 -14.53 3.17 18.79
CA GLU A 72 -15.00 3.50 17.43
C GLU A 72 -15.16 5.02 17.19
N THR A 73 -14.56 5.87 18.03
CA THR A 73 -14.73 7.33 18.05
C THR A 73 -13.46 8.10 17.75
N ASN A 74 -12.31 7.42 17.67
CA ASN A 74 -11.10 8.04 17.19
C ASN A 74 -11.02 7.83 15.67
N ALA A 75 -10.64 8.88 14.93
CA ALA A 75 -10.71 8.90 13.47
C ALA A 75 -9.42 8.42 12.79
N THR A 76 -8.48 7.88 13.57
CA THR A 76 -7.13 7.57 13.08
C THR A 76 -6.63 6.20 13.54
N ASN A 77 -7.44 5.37 14.18
CA ASN A 77 -7.05 4.01 14.57
C ASN A 77 -7.88 2.98 13.82
N SER A 78 -7.38 1.75 13.76
CA SER A 78 -8.18 0.64 13.25
C SER A 78 -9.26 0.23 14.25
N ASP A 79 -10.51 0.13 13.80
CA ASP A 79 -11.66 -0.31 14.61
C ASP A 79 -11.92 -1.82 14.51
N VAL A 80 -11.43 -2.45 13.44
CA VAL A 80 -11.61 -3.88 13.24
C VAL A 80 -10.69 -4.71 14.12
N ASN A 81 -11.21 -5.83 14.61
CA ASN A 81 -10.43 -6.87 15.26
C ASN A 81 -9.40 -7.44 14.28
N SER A 82 -8.14 -7.52 14.70
CA SER A 82 -7.02 -7.91 13.84
C SER A 82 -7.04 -9.37 13.35
N ILE A 83 -7.93 -10.21 13.90
CA ILE A 83 -8.09 -11.61 13.52
C ILE A 83 -9.33 -11.79 12.65
N THR A 84 -10.47 -11.22 13.05
CA THR A 84 -11.75 -11.46 12.38
C THR A 84 -12.08 -10.43 11.30
N GLY A 85 -11.49 -9.23 11.34
CA GLY A 85 -11.84 -8.13 10.45
C GLY A 85 -13.18 -7.47 10.77
N ASN A 86 -13.76 -7.75 11.94
CA ASN A 86 -15.03 -7.20 12.37
C ASN A 86 -14.82 -6.09 13.39
N THR A 87 -15.63 -5.03 13.30
CA THR A 87 -15.76 -4.03 14.36
C THR A 87 -16.45 -4.62 15.59
N THR A 88 -16.49 -3.85 16.67
CA THR A 88 -17.52 -4.05 17.69
C THR A 88 -18.88 -3.53 17.18
N THR A 89 -19.87 -3.41 18.06
CA THR A 89 -21.18 -2.86 17.68
C THR A 89 -21.06 -1.38 17.34
N VAL A 90 -21.47 -1.03 16.13
CA VAL A 90 -21.67 0.35 15.68
C VAL A 90 -23.14 0.71 15.83
N THR A 91 -23.46 1.59 16.77
CA THR A 91 -24.84 2.08 17.00
C THR A 91 -25.07 3.36 16.20
N LEU A 92 -26.07 3.35 15.31
CA LEU A 92 -26.52 4.52 14.56
C LEU A 92 -27.81 5.08 15.14
N SER A 93 -27.78 6.36 15.51
CA SER A 93 -28.96 7.14 15.90
C SER A 93 -29.71 7.66 14.66
N PRO A 94 -31.00 8.05 14.78
CA PRO A 94 -31.74 8.62 13.66
C PRO A 94 -31.06 9.88 13.10
N GLY A 95 -30.69 9.82 11.81
CA GLY A 95 -30.04 10.93 11.10
C GLY A 95 -28.54 11.10 11.40
N GLU A 96 -27.94 10.20 12.17
CA GLU A 96 -26.50 10.18 12.44
C GLU A 96 -25.71 9.74 11.21
N ASN A 97 -24.52 10.34 11.03
CA ASN A 97 -23.54 9.89 10.05
C ASN A 97 -22.31 9.43 10.81
N GLN A 98 -22.03 8.12 10.77
CA GLN A 98 -20.79 7.57 11.28
C GLN A 98 -19.83 7.30 10.12
N LEU A 99 -18.76 8.09 10.05
CA LEU A 99 -17.84 8.15 8.90
C LEU A 99 -16.38 7.90 9.26
N ASN A 100 -16.11 7.38 10.46
CA ASN A 100 -14.78 7.11 11.01
C ASN A 100 -14.63 5.64 11.42
N ILE A 101 -15.33 4.73 10.73
CA ILE A 101 -15.18 3.29 10.95
C ILE A 101 -14.10 2.78 10.01
N ASP A 102 -12.90 2.63 10.54
CA ASP A 102 -11.68 2.42 9.77
C ASP A 102 -11.08 1.03 10.00
N ALA A 103 -10.42 0.52 8.96
CA ALA A 103 -9.71 -0.75 9.01
C ALA A 103 -8.26 -0.55 8.55
N GLY A 104 -7.34 -0.53 9.51
CA GLY A 104 -5.91 -0.48 9.23
C GLY A 104 -5.44 -1.83 8.69
N ILE A 105 -4.76 -1.80 7.53
CA ILE A 105 -4.26 -3.01 6.86
C ILE A 105 -2.81 -2.85 6.46
N ILE A 106 -2.05 -3.91 6.64
CA ILE A 106 -0.63 -4.04 6.29
C ILE A 106 -0.54 -4.90 5.04
N PHE A 107 0.27 -4.46 4.08
CA PHE A 107 0.64 -5.28 2.93
C PHE A 107 1.81 -6.20 3.30
N ASN A 108 1.59 -7.52 3.28
CA ASN A 108 2.59 -8.48 3.77
C ASN A 108 3.65 -8.85 2.73
N ASN A 109 3.36 -8.63 1.46
CA ASN A 109 4.29 -8.92 0.38
C ASN A 109 4.41 -7.73 -0.57
N PRO A 110 4.88 -6.56 -0.08
CA PRO A 110 5.31 -5.51 -1.00
C PRO A 110 6.31 -6.16 -1.96
N PRO A 111 6.17 -6.00 -3.29
CA PRO A 111 7.23 -6.40 -4.18
C PRO A 111 8.50 -5.74 -3.65
N THR A 112 9.45 -6.55 -3.19
CA THR A 112 10.77 -6.07 -2.79
C THR A 112 11.41 -5.59 -4.06
N LYS A 113 11.22 -4.32 -4.37
CA LYS A 113 11.77 -3.77 -5.59
C LYS A 113 13.26 -3.61 -5.37
N ALA A 114 14.04 -4.26 -6.21
CA ALA A 114 15.49 -4.13 -6.17
C ALA A 114 15.91 -2.87 -6.94
N ASN A 115 17.19 -2.53 -6.86
CA ASN A 115 17.78 -1.48 -7.68
C ASN A 115 18.95 -2.07 -8.46
N ILE A 116 19.14 -1.61 -9.70
CA ILE A 116 20.28 -1.98 -10.55
C ILE A 116 20.93 -0.70 -11.01
N GLY A 117 22.22 -0.57 -10.81
CA GLY A 117 22.99 0.55 -11.33
C GLY A 117 24.44 0.42 -10.96
N ASP A 118 25.24 1.33 -11.50
CA ASP A 118 26.62 1.61 -11.13
C ASP A 118 27.12 2.67 -12.13
N ARG A 119 28.08 2.33 -13.01
CA ARG A 119 28.79 3.28 -13.85
C ARG A 119 29.21 2.67 -15.18
N VAL A 120 29.20 3.50 -16.21
CA VAL A 120 29.88 3.26 -17.49
C VAL A 120 31.14 4.11 -17.50
N TRP A 121 32.31 3.48 -17.66
CA TRP A 121 33.61 4.13 -17.64
C TRP A 121 34.43 3.82 -18.89
N LEU A 122 35.40 4.68 -19.18
CA LEU A 122 36.42 4.44 -20.20
C LEU A 122 37.60 3.71 -19.54
N ASP A 123 37.76 2.45 -19.89
CA ASP A 123 38.93 1.64 -19.57
C ASP A 123 40.14 2.17 -20.38
N THR A 124 41.02 2.90 -19.72
CA THR A 124 42.10 3.67 -20.36
C THR A 124 43.38 2.87 -20.53
N ASP A 125 43.65 1.92 -19.64
CA ASP A 125 44.83 1.07 -19.68
C ASP A 125 44.55 -0.37 -20.16
N LYS A 126 43.27 -0.69 -20.39
CA LYS A 126 42.74 -1.91 -21.04
C LYS A 126 42.86 -3.16 -20.19
N ASP A 127 42.76 -3.02 -18.87
CA ASP A 127 42.86 -4.16 -17.96
C ASP A 127 41.50 -4.73 -17.54
N GLY A 128 40.39 -4.04 -17.89
CA GLY A 128 39.02 -4.44 -17.57
C GLY A 128 38.63 -4.21 -16.10
N ILE A 129 39.44 -3.50 -15.33
CA ILE A 129 39.15 -3.05 -13.97
C ILE A 129 38.63 -1.61 -14.06
N GLN A 130 37.86 -1.19 -13.06
CA GLN A 130 37.51 0.22 -12.92
C GLN A 130 38.49 0.88 -11.97
N ASP A 131 39.46 1.61 -12.53
CA ASP A 131 40.54 2.21 -11.75
C ASP A 131 40.25 3.65 -11.32
N ALA A 132 40.97 4.05 -10.27
CA ALA A 132 40.93 5.42 -9.78
C ALA A 132 41.55 6.37 -10.83
N GLY A 133 40.72 7.27 -11.37
CA GLY A 133 41.13 8.23 -12.41
C GLY A 133 40.55 7.93 -13.78
N GLU A 134 39.93 6.76 -13.96
CA GLU A 134 39.23 6.44 -15.20
C GLU A 134 37.93 7.24 -15.32
N PRO A 135 37.74 8.00 -16.43
CA PRO A 135 36.60 8.88 -16.56
C PRO A 135 35.32 8.10 -16.85
N GLY A 136 34.20 8.64 -16.35
CA GLY A 136 32.89 8.13 -16.71
C GLY A 136 32.47 8.58 -18.10
N ILE A 137 31.57 7.83 -18.74
CA ILE A 137 31.04 8.18 -20.05
C ILE A 137 29.59 8.64 -19.90
N ALA A 138 29.37 9.94 -20.10
CA ALA A 138 28.04 10.55 -20.05
C ALA A 138 27.23 10.30 -21.33
N GLY A 139 25.90 10.33 -21.22
CA GLY A 139 25.02 10.27 -22.39
C GLY A 139 24.83 8.86 -22.97
N VAL A 140 25.33 7.82 -22.31
CA VAL A 140 25.16 6.43 -22.74
C VAL A 140 23.75 5.98 -22.36
N THR A 141 22.99 5.53 -23.36
CA THR A 141 21.67 4.91 -23.13
C THR A 141 21.86 3.50 -22.59
N VAL A 142 21.38 3.26 -21.37
CA VAL A 142 21.38 1.94 -20.73
C VAL A 142 19.94 1.43 -20.74
N THR A 143 19.73 0.20 -21.23
CA THR A 143 18.42 -0.45 -21.29
C THR A 143 18.44 -1.72 -20.45
N LEU A 144 17.50 -1.81 -19.52
CA LEU A 144 17.27 -3.00 -18.70
C LEU A 144 16.27 -3.91 -19.41
N PHE A 145 16.62 -5.19 -19.53
CA PHE A 145 15.77 -6.23 -20.10
C PHE A 145 15.41 -7.27 -19.04
N ASP A 146 14.23 -7.88 -19.18
CA ASP A 146 13.85 -9.04 -18.37
C ASP A 146 14.41 -10.36 -18.96
N ASN A 147 14.11 -11.48 -18.31
CA ASN A 147 14.58 -12.80 -18.76
C ASN A 147 13.99 -13.26 -20.11
N THR A 148 12.94 -12.60 -20.59
CA THR A 148 12.31 -12.88 -21.89
C THR A 148 12.90 -12.02 -23.01
N GLY A 149 13.74 -11.05 -22.66
CA GLY A 149 14.29 -10.05 -23.58
C GLY A 149 13.36 -8.86 -23.82
N ALA A 150 12.31 -8.67 -23.02
CA ALA A 150 11.46 -7.49 -23.09
C ALA A 150 12.14 -6.31 -22.36
N ILE A 151 11.93 -5.09 -22.87
CA ILE A 151 12.44 -3.88 -22.24
C ILE A 151 11.65 -3.60 -20.96
N VAL A 152 12.36 -3.51 -19.83
CA VAL A 152 11.82 -3.11 -18.53
C VAL A 152 11.91 -1.60 -18.36
N ALA A 153 13.09 -1.02 -18.64
CA ALA A 153 13.34 0.41 -18.48
C ALA A 153 14.54 0.88 -19.30
N THR A 154 14.63 2.18 -19.54
CA THR A 154 15.78 2.84 -20.16
C THR A 154 16.18 4.05 -19.34
N THR A 155 17.48 4.28 -19.20
CA THR A 155 18.06 5.49 -18.58
C THR A 155 19.28 5.96 -19.36
N VAL A 156 19.80 7.12 -19.01
CA VAL A 156 21.00 7.70 -19.63
C VAL A 156 22.02 8.00 -18.54
N THR A 157 23.28 7.65 -18.77
CA THR A 157 24.34 7.91 -17.81
C THR A 157 24.54 9.40 -17.56
N ASP A 158 24.79 9.76 -16.30
CA ASP A 158 25.06 11.13 -15.87
C ASP A 158 26.46 11.62 -16.31
N ALA A 159 26.83 12.84 -15.91
CA ALA A 159 28.14 13.42 -16.22
C ALA A 159 29.34 12.61 -15.73
N ASN A 160 29.16 11.77 -14.70
CA ASN A 160 30.18 10.89 -14.14
C ASN A 160 30.06 9.45 -14.66
N GLY A 161 29.17 9.20 -15.63
CA GLY A 161 28.92 7.88 -16.19
C GLY A 161 27.97 7.02 -15.37
N ASN A 162 27.39 7.52 -14.28
CA ASN A 162 26.57 6.70 -13.40
C ASN A 162 25.17 6.50 -13.99
N TYR A 163 24.58 5.33 -13.75
CA TYR A 163 23.19 5.04 -14.06
C TYR A 163 22.53 4.27 -12.92
N PHE A 164 21.22 4.45 -12.78
CA PHE A 164 20.46 3.81 -11.71
C PHE A 164 19.02 3.54 -12.15
N PHE A 165 18.62 2.28 -12.09
CA PHE A 165 17.24 1.82 -12.18
C PHE A 165 16.75 1.59 -10.76
N THR A 166 15.78 2.42 -10.34
CA THR A 166 15.09 2.20 -9.09
C THR A 166 13.91 1.28 -9.31
N ASN A 167 13.51 0.60 -8.23
CA ASN A 167 12.21 -0.06 -8.18
C ASN A 167 12.01 -1.15 -9.26
N VAL A 168 13.06 -1.89 -9.60
CA VAL A 168 12.98 -2.98 -10.59
C VAL A 168 12.26 -4.19 -10.01
N THR A 169 11.42 -4.83 -10.83
CA THR A 169 10.53 -5.94 -10.49
C THR A 169 10.70 -7.10 -11.45
#